data_AF-A0A962L5F9-F1
#
_entry.id   AF-A0A962L5F9-F1
#
_cell.length_a   1.000
_cell.length_b   1.000
_cell.length_c   1.000
_cell.angle_alpha   90.00
_cell.angle_beta   90.00
_cell.angle_gamma   90.00
#
_symmetry.space_group_name_H-M   'P 1'
#
loop_
_entity.id
_entity.type
_entity.pdbx_description
1 polymer ?
#
loop_
_entity_poly.entity_id
_entity_poly.type
_entity_poly.pdbx_seq_one_letter_code
_entity_poly.pdbx_strand_id
1 'polypeptide(L)'
;FGYLHYVEGLRPDVELRDRDNLVFSNRLASPFVPGAEQKQVLIDFARKASREGRPVYFMSPLLYPYVDYGAFVRYDPGAKASTFGFLPQFEPLVHLLVRVYRQDLAFDNHEQHFVFNALIRFSRLYVGYGVQHPADVTPAISRVRSDLMQTFPGKLVALSEMLELGTASRDALSALADDAGREIPPYATRDAIAALYEIRGRIELRSPADEPTAARYFRQSVAAWPSPDNPARCRLRALSDATLTCGEK
;
A
#
# COMPACT_ATOMS: atom_id res chain seq x y z
N PHE A 1 7.76 19.28 -24.82
CA PHE A 1 7.65 19.93 -23.50
C PHE A 1 6.18 19.97 -23.13
N GLY A 2 5.77 19.28 -22.07
CA GLY A 2 4.41 19.37 -21.55
C GLY A 2 4.35 20.49 -20.53
N TYR A 3 3.27 21.26 -20.51
CA TYR A 3 3.10 22.33 -19.53
C TYR A 3 1.88 22.05 -18.66
N LEU A 4 2.05 22.08 -17.33
CA LEU A 4 0.95 21.86 -16.36
C LEU A 4 -0.13 22.96 -16.42
N HIS A 5 0.08 24.06 -17.15
CA HIS A 5 -0.97 25.04 -17.43
C HIS A 5 -2.03 24.56 -18.46
N TYR A 6 -1.88 23.35 -19.02
CA TYR A 6 -2.92 22.67 -19.79
C TYR A 6 -3.67 21.59 -18.99
N VAL A 7 -3.39 21.42 -17.68
CA VAL A 7 -4.28 20.63 -16.82
C VAL A 7 -5.52 21.47 -16.57
N GLU A 8 -6.53 21.31 -17.44
CA GLU A 8 -7.82 21.96 -17.27
C GLU A 8 -8.37 21.74 -15.86
N GLY A 9 -8.85 22.82 -15.25
CA GLY A 9 -9.46 22.77 -13.91
C GLY A 9 -8.49 22.80 -12.73
N LEU A 10 -7.19 22.99 -12.94
CA LEU A 10 -6.27 23.22 -11.80
C LEU A 10 -6.61 24.55 -11.11
N ARG A 11 -6.83 24.48 -9.79
CA ARG A 11 -7.08 25.68 -9.00
C ARG A 11 -5.85 26.60 -8.98
N PRO A 12 -6.02 27.93 -9.04
CA PRO A 12 -4.90 28.88 -9.04
C PRO A 12 -4.01 28.84 -7.79
N ASP A 13 -4.52 28.33 -6.66
CA ASP A 13 -3.79 28.22 -5.40
C ASP A 13 -3.03 26.89 -5.23
N VAL A 14 -3.11 25.99 -6.23
CA VAL A 14 -2.44 24.68 -6.20
C VAL A 14 -1.26 24.68 -7.17
N GLU A 15 -0.09 24.33 -6.64
CA GLU A 15 1.11 24.12 -7.42
C GLU A 15 1.37 22.62 -7.58
N LEU A 16 1.17 22.08 -8.79
CA LEU A 16 1.56 20.71 -9.14
C LEU A 16 3.03 20.69 -9.55
N ARG A 17 3.79 19.67 -9.18
CA ARG A 17 5.18 19.45 -9.65
C ARG A 17 5.40 17.98 -9.99
N ASP A 18 6.16 17.72 -11.04
CA ASP A 18 6.58 16.36 -11.41
C ASP A 18 7.85 15.97 -10.65
N ARG A 19 7.81 14.84 -9.95
CA ARG A 19 8.93 14.29 -9.18
C ARG A 19 10.08 13.89 -10.08
N ASP A 20 9.78 13.18 -11.17
CA ASP A 20 10.81 12.53 -11.99
C ASP A 20 11.51 13.55 -12.90
N ASN A 21 11.05 14.80 -12.89
CA ASN A 21 11.66 15.90 -13.61
C ASN A 21 11.77 15.60 -15.12
N LEU A 22 10.87 14.79 -15.68
CA LEU A 22 10.99 14.27 -17.04
C LEU A 22 10.22 15.11 -18.07
N VAL A 23 9.02 15.59 -17.74
CA VAL A 23 8.11 16.13 -18.77
C VAL A 23 7.80 17.63 -18.61
N PHE A 24 7.82 18.14 -17.38
CA PHE A 24 7.39 19.52 -17.05
C PHE A 24 8.55 20.43 -16.67
N SER A 25 8.37 21.75 -16.86
CA SER A 25 9.40 22.77 -16.61
C SER A 25 9.52 23.20 -15.14
N ASN A 26 8.57 22.82 -14.28
CA ASN A 26 8.51 23.17 -12.86
C ASN A 26 9.19 22.13 -11.95
N ARG A 27 10.38 21.71 -12.37
CA ARG A 27 11.20 20.68 -11.74
C ARG A 27 11.72 21.16 -10.39
N LEU A 28 11.81 20.25 -9.42
CA LEU A 28 12.48 20.53 -8.16
C LEU A 28 13.99 20.43 -8.29
N ALA A 29 14.46 19.45 -9.06
CA ALA A 29 15.87 19.18 -9.27
C ALA A 29 16.16 18.88 -10.76
N SER A 30 17.42 18.96 -11.16
CA SER A 30 17.84 18.49 -12.48
C SER A 30 17.68 16.96 -12.57
N PRO A 31 17.16 16.40 -13.67
CA PRO A 31 17.13 14.94 -13.85
C PRO A 31 18.54 14.34 -13.99
N PHE A 32 19.57 15.17 -14.22
CA PHE A 32 20.95 14.72 -14.41
C PHE A 32 21.77 14.66 -13.11
N VAL A 33 21.25 15.15 -11.98
CA VAL A 33 21.94 15.02 -10.68
C VAL A 33 21.62 13.66 -10.03
N PRO A 34 22.51 13.12 -9.17
CA PRO A 34 22.27 11.84 -8.50
C PRO A 34 20.95 11.80 -7.71
N GLY A 35 20.31 10.63 -7.66
CA GLY A 35 19.00 10.48 -6.98
C GLY A 35 19.02 10.87 -5.49
N ALA A 36 20.15 10.69 -4.80
CA ALA A 36 20.31 11.15 -3.42
C ALA A 36 20.23 12.68 -3.30
N GLU A 37 20.80 13.41 -4.26
CA GLU A 37 20.74 14.86 -4.32
C GLU A 37 19.33 15.34 -4.68
N GLN A 38 18.67 14.70 -5.64
CA GLN A 38 17.25 14.98 -5.96
C GLN A 38 16.35 14.80 -4.73
N LYS A 39 16.58 13.73 -3.96
CA LYS A 39 15.86 13.46 -2.71
C LYS A 39 16.11 14.56 -1.67
N GLN A 40 17.34 15.04 -1.55
CA GLN A 40 17.68 16.11 -0.61
C GLN A 40 16.97 17.42 -0.98
N VAL A 41 16.97 17.79 -2.26
CA VAL A 41 16.25 18.98 -2.74
C VAL A 41 14.74 18.89 -2.46
N LEU A 42 14.14 17.72 -2.66
CA LEU A 42 12.74 17.46 -2.31
C LEU A 42 12.48 17.64 -0.81
N ILE A 43 13.35 17.09 0.05
CA ILE A 43 13.27 17.23 1.51
C ILE A 43 13.30 18.71 1.90
N ASP A 44 14.26 19.47 1.37
CA ASP A 44 14.46 20.87 1.74
C ASP A 44 13.30 21.75 1.27
N PHE A 45 12.78 21.48 0.06
CA PHE A 45 11.56 22.11 -0.43
C PHE A 45 10.37 21.85 0.49
N ALA A 46 10.10 20.58 0.83
CA ALA A 46 8.94 20.21 1.62
C ALA A 46 9.00 20.80 3.04
N ARG A 47 10.19 20.81 3.65
CA ARG A 47 10.44 21.45 4.95
C ARG A 47 10.21 22.95 4.90
N LYS A 48 10.74 23.63 3.87
CA LYS A 48 10.54 25.07 3.69
C LYS A 48 9.07 25.40 3.52
N ALA A 49 8.38 24.74 2.58
CA ALA A 49 6.96 24.95 2.32
C ALA A 49 6.11 24.73 3.59
N SER A 50 6.37 23.65 4.33
CA SER A 50 5.68 23.36 5.59
C SER A 50 5.89 24.45 6.65
N ARG A 51 7.11 24.99 6.80
CA ARG A 51 7.40 26.12 7.71
C ARG A 51 6.69 27.41 7.31
N GLU A 52 6.48 27.61 6.02
CA GLU A 52 5.74 28.75 5.45
C GLU A 52 4.22 28.55 5.50
N GLY A 53 3.72 27.48 6.13
CA GLY A 53 2.29 27.18 6.21
C GLY A 53 1.69 26.63 4.92
N ARG A 54 2.51 26.23 3.95
CA ARG A 54 2.08 25.64 2.67
C ARG A 54 2.10 24.10 2.79
N PRO A 55 0.94 23.42 2.82
CA PRO A 55 0.91 21.97 2.93
C PRO A 55 1.44 21.30 1.66
N VAL A 56 2.16 20.19 1.83
CA VAL A 56 2.79 19.45 0.73
C VAL A 56 2.18 18.05 0.68
N TYR A 57 1.73 17.66 -0.51
CA TYR A 57 1.04 16.40 -0.75
C TYR A 57 1.78 15.57 -1.80
N PHE A 58 1.68 14.25 -1.67
CA PHE A 58 2.23 13.30 -2.63
C PHE A 58 1.21 12.21 -2.95
N MET A 59 1.24 11.66 -4.16
CA MET A 59 0.42 10.49 -4.53
C MET A 59 0.96 9.18 -3.95
N SER A 60 2.20 9.19 -3.46
CA SER A 60 2.86 8.04 -2.82
C SER A 60 3.73 8.52 -1.66
N PRO A 61 3.97 7.69 -0.64
CA PRO A 61 4.91 8.01 0.43
C PRO A 61 6.32 8.30 -0.11
N LEU A 62 6.78 9.55 0.01
CA LEU A 62 8.12 9.96 -0.41
C LEU A 62 8.95 10.50 0.75
N LEU A 63 8.31 11.19 1.69
CA LEU A 63 8.93 11.83 2.84
C LEU A 63 8.19 11.44 4.11
N TYR A 64 8.94 11.11 5.16
CA TYR A 64 8.44 10.86 6.51
C TYR A 64 8.76 12.07 7.42
N PRO A 65 7.93 12.36 8.44
CA PRO A 65 6.63 11.72 8.71
C PRO A 65 5.53 12.21 7.74
N TYR A 66 4.48 11.40 7.59
CA TYR A 66 3.31 11.77 6.78
C TYR A 66 1.99 11.29 7.39
N VAL A 67 0.91 11.91 6.92
CA VAL A 67 -0.47 11.44 7.13
C VAL A 67 -0.98 10.82 5.85
N ASP A 68 -1.37 9.55 5.89
CA ASP A 68 -1.91 8.80 4.75
C ASP A 68 -3.44 8.92 4.69
N TYR A 69 -3.97 9.34 3.55
CA TYR A 69 -5.40 9.47 3.27
C TYR A 69 -5.90 8.46 2.23
N GLY A 70 -5.11 7.43 1.93
CA GLY A 70 -5.40 6.38 0.94
C GLY A 70 -5.17 6.82 -0.50
N ALA A 71 -5.77 7.93 -0.92
CA ALA A 71 -5.59 8.47 -2.28
C ALA A 71 -4.29 9.29 -2.44
N PHE A 72 -3.85 9.93 -1.36
CA PHE A 72 -2.66 10.75 -1.29
C PHE A 72 -2.11 10.76 0.14
N VAL A 73 -0.87 11.19 0.30
CA VAL A 73 -0.25 11.44 1.60
C VAL A 73 0.05 12.92 1.76
N ARG A 74 -0.03 13.43 2.99
CA ARG A 74 0.39 14.79 3.35
C ARG A 74 1.68 14.70 4.16
N TYR A 75 2.74 15.38 3.72
CA TYR A 75 3.92 15.54 4.56
C TYR A 75 3.57 16.34 5.81
N ASP A 76 3.90 15.78 6.96
CA ASP A 76 3.59 16.40 8.24
C ASP A 76 4.77 16.18 9.20
N PRO A 77 5.67 17.17 9.35
CA PRO A 77 6.83 17.03 10.23
C PRO A 77 6.46 16.87 11.71
N GLY A 78 5.22 17.18 12.10
CA GLY A 78 4.71 17.00 13.46
C GLY A 78 4.00 15.66 13.69
N ALA A 79 3.73 14.89 12.63
CA ALA A 79 3.09 13.58 12.77
C ALA A 79 4.06 12.52 13.30
N LYS A 80 3.51 11.45 13.90
CA LYS A 80 4.27 10.21 14.11
C LYS A 80 4.59 9.60 12.74
N ALA A 81 5.63 8.76 12.65
CA ALA A 81 6.23 8.29 11.40
C ALA A 81 5.22 8.07 10.25
N SER A 82 4.14 7.32 10.51
CA SER A 82 3.03 7.11 9.58
C SER A 82 1.69 7.08 10.32
N THR A 83 0.97 8.19 10.27
CA THR A 83 -0.40 8.33 10.82
C THR A 83 -1.42 8.15 9.70
N PHE A 84 -2.56 7.54 9.97
CA PHE A 84 -3.68 7.48 9.02
C PHE A 84 -4.66 8.62 9.28
N GLY A 85 -4.99 9.38 8.23
CA GLY A 85 -5.97 10.46 8.27
C GLY A 85 -7.28 10.02 7.61
N PHE A 86 -8.41 10.33 8.24
CA PHE A 86 -9.72 9.98 7.71
C PHE A 86 -10.39 11.17 7.00
N LEU A 87 -10.90 10.93 5.80
CA LEU A 87 -11.64 11.90 4.98
C LEU A 87 -12.99 11.29 4.55
N PRO A 88 -14.11 11.68 5.19
CA PRO A 88 -15.43 11.10 4.90
C PRO A 88 -15.86 11.23 3.43
N GLN A 89 -15.36 12.24 2.71
CA GLN A 89 -15.64 12.46 1.30
C GLN A 89 -15.16 11.32 0.38
N PHE A 90 -14.28 10.43 0.87
CA PHE A 90 -13.85 9.26 0.11
C PHE A 90 -14.78 8.05 0.24
N GLU A 91 -15.70 8.01 1.20
CA GLU A 91 -16.61 6.87 1.37
C GLU A 91 -17.38 6.53 0.07
N PRO A 92 -18.00 7.48 -0.65
CA PRO A 92 -18.71 7.17 -1.90
C PRO A 92 -17.77 6.61 -2.98
N LEU A 93 -16.53 7.11 -3.04
CA LEU A 93 -15.51 6.61 -3.97
C LEU A 93 -15.13 5.17 -3.63
N VAL A 94 -14.92 4.84 -2.35
CA VAL A 94 -14.60 3.46 -1.95
C VAL A 94 -15.73 2.50 -2.30
N HIS A 95 -16.99 2.87 -2.01
CA HIS A 95 -18.14 2.05 -2.41
C HIS A 95 -18.23 1.86 -3.93
N LEU A 96 -17.94 2.91 -4.72
CA LEU A 96 -17.88 2.80 -6.17
C LEU A 96 -16.77 1.84 -6.62
N LEU A 97 -15.57 1.95 -6.07
CA LEU A 97 -14.44 1.06 -6.41
C LEU A 97 -14.74 -0.40 -6.07
N VAL A 98 -15.33 -0.66 -4.90
CA VAL A 98 -15.76 -2.01 -4.52
C VAL A 98 -16.82 -2.53 -5.49
N ARG A 99 -17.80 -1.70 -5.87
CA ARG A 99 -18.82 -2.07 -6.86
C ARG A 99 -18.19 -2.41 -8.21
N VAL A 100 -17.33 -1.53 -8.72
CA VAL A 100 -16.64 -1.73 -10.02
C VAL A 100 -15.85 -3.04 -10.00
N TYR A 101 -15.14 -3.33 -8.91
CA TYR A 101 -14.40 -4.58 -8.75
C TYR A 101 -15.31 -5.81 -8.69
N ARG A 102 -16.34 -5.79 -7.82
CA ARG A 102 -17.18 -6.98 -7.57
C ARG A 102 -18.14 -7.29 -8.71
N GLN A 103 -18.51 -6.30 -9.50
CA GLN A 103 -19.41 -6.44 -10.64
C GLN A 103 -18.67 -6.50 -11.99
N ASP A 104 -17.33 -6.58 -11.96
CA ASP A 104 -16.47 -6.65 -13.15
C ASP A 104 -16.78 -5.55 -14.19
N LEU A 105 -16.94 -4.32 -13.69
CA LEU A 105 -17.33 -3.17 -14.53
C LEU A 105 -16.13 -2.42 -15.13
N ALA A 106 -14.90 -2.83 -14.81
CA ALA A 106 -13.70 -2.23 -15.39
C ALA A 106 -13.48 -2.82 -16.80
N PHE A 107 -13.44 -1.96 -17.81
CA PHE A 107 -13.50 -2.36 -19.22
C PHE A 107 -12.16 -2.81 -19.77
N ASP A 108 -11.06 -2.31 -19.22
CA ASP A 108 -9.71 -2.60 -19.69
C ASP A 108 -8.70 -2.89 -18.56
N ASN A 109 -7.52 -3.35 -18.97
CA ASN A 109 -6.44 -3.72 -18.05
C ASN A 109 -5.94 -2.53 -17.21
N HIS A 110 -5.99 -1.30 -17.73
CA HIS A 110 -5.57 -0.11 -17.00
C HIS A 110 -6.56 0.24 -15.90
N GLU A 111 -7.86 0.19 -16.20
CA GLU A 111 -8.92 0.40 -15.22
C GLU A 111 -8.89 -0.68 -14.13
N GLN A 112 -8.75 -1.95 -14.53
CA GLN A 112 -8.63 -3.07 -13.60
C GLN A 112 -7.42 -2.88 -12.67
N HIS A 113 -6.26 -2.52 -13.22
CA HIS A 113 -5.07 -2.26 -12.42
C HIS A 113 -5.23 -1.05 -11.51
N PHE A 114 -5.88 0.01 -11.98
CA PHE A 114 -6.16 1.20 -11.18
C PHE A 114 -7.07 0.87 -10.00
N VAL A 115 -8.20 0.20 -10.24
CA VAL A 115 -9.18 -0.18 -9.21
C VAL A 115 -8.52 -1.11 -8.20
N PHE A 116 -7.76 -2.11 -8.66
CA PHE A 116 -7.05 -3.04 -7.78
C PHE A 116 -6.11 -2.31 -6.82
N ASN A 117 -5.26 -1.42 -7.33
CA ASN A 117 -4.33 -0.66 -6.49
C ASN A 117 -5.04 0.36 -5.59
N ALA A 118 -6.12 0.98 -6.07
CA ALA A 118 -6.92 1.89 -5.26
C ALA A 118 -7.54 1.15 -4.07
N LEU A 119 -8.07 -0.06 -4.29
CA LEU A 119 -8.59 -0.91 -3.21
C LEU A 119 -7.49 -1.31 -2.22
N ILE A 120 -6.26 -1.63 -2.64
CA ILE A 120 -5.14 -1.86 -1.71
C ILE A 120 -4.92 -0.63 -0.83
N ARG A 121 -4.81 0.56 -1.44
CA ARG A 121 -4.53 1.79 -0.68
C ARG A 121 -5.64 2.14 0.31
N PHE A 122 -6.90 2.09 -0.11
CA PHE A 122 -8.02 2.34 0.79
C PHE A 122 -8.15 1.25 1.87
N SER A 123 -7.85 -0.01 1.56
CA SER A 123 -7.80 -1.07 2.59
C SER A 123 -6.75 -0.78 3.64
N ARG A 124 -5.54 -0.33 3.23
CA ARG A 124 -4.49 0.07 4.19
C ARG A 124 -4.96 1.23 5.06
N LEU A 125 -5.57 2.24 4.46
CA LEU A 125 -6.15 3.37 5.21
C LEU A 125 -7.17 2.90 6.25
N TYR A 126 -8.21 2.17 5.83
CA TYR A 126 -9.33 1.84 6.73
C TYR A 126 -8.95 0.80 7.80
N VAL A 127 -8.06 -0.14 7.48
CA VAL A 127 -7.52 -1.09 8.45
C VAL A 127 -6.57 -0.38 9.41
N GLY A 128 -5.59 0.36 8.89
CA GLY A 128 -4.59 1.08 9.67
C GLY A 128 -5.21 2.15 10.57
N TYR A 129 -6.18 2.92 10.07
CA TYR A 129 -6.94 3.89 10.87
C TYR A 129 -7.68 3.20 12.03
N GLY A 130 -8.35 2.09 11.78
CA GLY A 130 -9.07 1.35 12.83
C GLY A 130 -8.15 0.79 13.92
N VAL A 131 -6.90 0.47 13.58
CA VAL A 131 -5.87 0.04 14.53
C VAL A 131 -5.33 1.22 15.35
N GLN A 132 -5.05 2.35 14.69
CA GLN A 132 -4.48 3.53 15.34
C GLN A 132 -5.51 4.31 16.19
N HIS A 133 -6.78 4.28 15.78
CA HIS A 133 -7.87 5.08 16.35
C HIS A 133 -9.10 4.23 16.68
N PRO A 134 -8.99 3.19 17.53
CA PRO A 134 -10.08 2.23 17.77
C PRO A 134 -11.34 2.88 18.36
N ALA A 135 -11.18 3.93 19.17
CA ALA A 135 -12.29 4.69 19.76
C ALA A 135 -13.06 5.53 18.73
N ASP A 136 -12.44 5.86 17.61
CA ASP A 136 -13.00 6.74 16.57
C ASP A 136 -13.63 5.94 15.42
N VAL A 137 -13.69 4.61 15.53
CA VAL A 137 -14.28 3.73 14.52
C VAL A 137 -15.80 3.83 14.55
N THR A 138 -16.35 4.60 13.63
CA THR A 138 -17.80 4.76 13.46
C THR A 138 -18.43 3.56 12.72
N PRO A 139 -19.77 3.42 12.74
CA PRO A 139 -20.47 2.45 11.90
C PRO A 139 -20.22 2.66 10.40
N ALA A 140 -19.96 3.88 9.95
CA ALA A 140 -19.62 4.16 8.54
C ALA A 140 -18.25 3.56 8.17
N ILE A 141 -17.23 3.80 9.00
CA ILE A 141 -15.88 3.22 8.83
C ILE A 141 -15.95 1.69 8.86
N SER A 142 -16.74 1.13 9.78
CA SER A 142 -16.94 -0.32 9.89
C SER A 142 -17.58 -0.92 8.63
N ARG A 143 -18.58 -0.24 8.04
CA ARG A 143 -19.22 -0.66 6.79
C ARG A 143 -18.25 -0.65 5.62
N VAL A 144 -17.50 0.43 5.44
CA VAL A 144 -16.51 0.52 4.35
C VAL A 144 -15.44 -0.56 4.50
N ARG A 145 -14.96 -0.81 5.73
CA ARG A 145 -14.02 -1.91 6.00
C ARG A 145 -14.62 -3.27 5.63
N SER A 146 -15.88 -3.51 5.96
CA SER A 146 -16.59 -4.74 5.57
C SER A 146 -16.68 -4.91 4.05
N ASP A 147 -17.00 -3.83 3.33
CA ASP A 147 -17.08 -3.84 1.87
C ASP A 147 -15.72 -4.11 1.21
N LEU A 148 -14.65 -3.48 1.72
CA LEU A 148 -13.29 -3.74 1.26
C LEU A 148 -12.88 -5.20 1.46
N MET A 149 -13.26 -5.79 2.60
CA MET A 149 -13.03 -7.20 2.92
C MET A 149 -13.77 -8.18 2.00
N GLN A 150 -14.67 -7.72 1.14
CA GLN A 150 -15.30 -8.55 0.09
C GLN A 150 -14.50 -8.57 -1.21
N THR A 151 -13.27 -8.04 -1.21
CA THR A 151 -12.38 -7.99 -2.38
C THR A 151 -11.05 -8.66 -2.05
N PHE A 152 -10.40 -9.28 -3.04
CA PHE A 152 -9.07 -9.85 -2.85
C PHE A 152 -8.03 -8.82 -2.34
N PRO A 153 -7.93 -7.59 -2.90
CA PRO A 153 -7.07 -6.54 -2.34
C PRO A 153 -7.30 -6.26 -0.85
N GLY A 154 -8.56 -6.17 -0.42
CA GLY A 154 -8.88 -5.88 0.97
C GLY A 154 -8.53 -7.03 1.92
N LYS A 155 -8.83 -8.26 1.52
CA LYS A 155 -8.43 -9.46 2.28
C LYS A 155 -6.91 -9.56 2.40
N LEU A 156 -6.17 -9.28 1.31
CA LEU A 156 -4.71 -9.31 1.30
C LEU A 156 -4.11 -8.31 2.30
N VAL A 157 -4.63 -7.08 2.34
CA VAL A 157 -4.19 -6.07 3.29
C VAL A 157 -4.54 -6.46 4.73
N ALA A 158 -5.78 -6.87 4.98
CA ALA A 158 -6.18 -7.29 6.33
C ALA A 158 -5.38 -8.48 6.85
N LEU A 159 -5.05 -9.44 5.98
CA LEU A 159 -4.17 -10.55 6.33
C LEU A 159 -2.79 -10.06 6.77
N SER A 160 -2.17 -9.14 6.02
CA SER A 160 -0.86 -8.57 6.38
C SER A 160 -0.90 -7.89 7.75
N GLU A 161 -1.91 -7.05 7.97
CA GLU A 161 -2.07 -6.27 9.20
C GLU A 161 -2.38 -7.17 10.41
N MET A 162 -3.34 -8.09 10.28
CA MET A 162 -3.67 -9.05 11.36
C MET A 162 -2.51 -9.96 11.70
N LEU A 163 -1.70 -10.30 10.70
CA LEU A 163 -0.52 -11.11 10.88
C LEU A 163 0.59 -10.36 11.63
N GLU A 164 0.83 -9.09 11.29
CA GLU A 164 1.84 -8.23 11.93
C GLU A 164 1.45 -7.85 13.37
N LEU A 165 0.18 -7.54 13.61
CA LEU A 165 -0.32 -7.15 14.92
C LEU A 165 -0.58 -8.33 15.86
N GLY A 166 -0.56 -9.57 15.36
CA GLY A 166 -0.86 -10.74 16.19
C GLY A 166 -2.32 -10.85 16.62
N THR A 167 -3.26 -10.19 15.93
CA THR A 167 -4.65 -10.00 16.39
C THR A 167 -5.61 -11.12 16.02
N ALA A 168 -5.20 -12.07 15.18
CA ALA A 168 -6.01 -13.22 14.76
C ALA A 168 -5.30 -14.56 15.04
N SER A 169 -6.05 -15.64 15.24
CA SER A 169 -5.50 -17.00 15.38
C SER A 169 -4.94 -17.53 14.05
N ARG A 170 -4.10 -18.57 14.10
CA ARG A 170 -3.61 -19.26 12.89
C ARG A 170 -4.75 -19.75 12.01
N ASP A 171 -5.79 -20.34 12.61
CA ASP A 171 -6.94 -20.87 11.87
C ASP A 171 -7.74 -19.77 11.18
N ALA A 172 -7.99 -18.66 11.88
CA ALA A 172 -8.70 -17.52 11.29
C ALA A 172 -7.92 -16.90 10.12
N LEU A 173 -6.60 -16.75 10.28
CA LEU A 173 -5.73 -16.27 9.20
C LEU A 173 -5.69 -17.24 8.01
N SER A 174 -5.63 -18.54 8.28
CA SER A 174 -5.61 -19.58 7.24
C SER A 174 -6.93 -19.59 6.47
N ALA A 175 -8.06 -19.52 7.16
CA ALA A 175 -9.38 -19.46 6.53
C ALA A 175 -9.55 -18.21 5.65
N LEU A 176 -9.10 -17.04 6.13
CA LEU A 176 -9.12 -15.80 5.35
C LEU A 176 -8.16 -15.86 4.15
N ALA A 177 -6.99 -16.50 4.29
CA ALA A 177 -6.06 -16.70 3.18
C ALA A 177 -6.61 -17.67 2.13
N ASP A 178 -7.34 -18.71 2.54
CA ASP A 178 -8.08 -19.63 1.66
C ASP A 178 -9.19 -18.92 0.90
N ASP A 179 -9.96 -18.10 1.59
CA ASP A 179 -10.99 -17.29 0.98
C ASP A 179 -10.41 -16.28 -0.04
N ALA A 180 -9.32 -15.59 0.32
CA ALA A 180 -8.59 -14.72 -0.60
C ALA A 180 -8.05 -15.50 -1.81
N GLY A 181 -7.52 -16.71 -1.60
CA GLY A 181 -7.00 -17.56 -2.67
C GLY A 181 -8.04 -18.01 -3.69
N ARG A 182 -9.31 -18.16 -3.28
CA ARG A 182 -10.43 -18.53 -4.17
C ARG A 182 -10.93 -17.36 -5.03
N GLU A 183 -10.70 -16.13 -4.57
CA GLU A 183 -11.20 -14.91 -5.21
C GLU A 183 -10.10 -14.10 -5.91
N ILE A 184 -8.95 -14.71 -6.22
CA ILE A 184 -7.89 -14.04 -6.98
C ILE A 184 -8.45 -13.68 -8.37
N PRO A 185 -8.54 -12.38 -8.72
CA PRO A 185 -9.03 -11.99 -10.04
C PRO A 185 -7.99 -12.34 -11.12
N PRO A 186 -8.41 -12.54 -12.38
CA PRO A 186 -7.50 -12.89 -13.47
C PRO A 186 -6.45 -11.81 -13.75
N TYR A 187 -6.74 -10.56 -13.40
CA TYR A 187 -5.85 -9.40 -13.54
C TYR A 187 -5.03 -9.10 -12.26
N ALA A 188 -5.07 -9.97 -11.24
CA ALA A 188 -4.23 -9.81 -10.06
C ALA A 188 -2.75 -9.73 -10.45
N THR A 189 -2.04 -8.80 -9.85
CA THR A 189 -0.62 -8.63 -10.13
C THR A 189 0.19 -9.78 -9.54
N ARG A 190 1.29 -10.15 -10.20
CA ARG A 190 2.16 -11.25 -9.77
C ARG A 190 2.72 -11.04 -8.36
N ASP A 191 3.06 -9.81 -8.01
CA ASP A 191 3.51 -9.42 -6.68
C ASP A 191 2.40 -9.56 -5.62
N ALA A 192 1.13 -9.27 -5.95
CA ALA A 192 0.02 -9.47 -5.02
C ALA A 192 -0.27 -10.96 -4.76
N ILE A 193 -0.18 -11.80 -5.80
CA ILE A 193 -0.28 -13.26 -5.66
C ILE A 193 0.91 -13.78 -4.83
N ALA A 194 2.12 -13.31 -5.11
CA ALA A 194 3.30 -13.65 -4.34
C ALA A 194 3.18 -13.22 -2.87
N ALA A 195 2.59 -12.06 -2.59
CA ALA A 195 2.34 -11.57 -1.23
C ALA A 195 1.37 -12.49 -0.48
N LEU A 196 0.29 -12.99 -1.12
CA LEU A 196 -0.61 -13.97 -0.49
C LEU A 196 0.16 -15.24 -0.07
N TYR A 197 0.99 -15.79 -0.95
CA TYR A 197 1.79 -16.96 -0.63
C TYR A 197 2.83 -16.68 0.47
N GLU A 198 3.45 -15.49 0.46
CA GLU A 198 4.37 -15.11 1.53
C GLU A 198 3.67 -15.03 2.89
N ILE A 199 2.50 -14.40 2.94
CA ILE A 199 1.65 -14.32 4.13
C ILE A 199 1.25 -15.72 4.61
N ARG A 200 0.83 -16.62 3.71
CA ARG A 200 0.54 -18.02 4.05
C ARG A 200 1.76 -18.70 4.69
N GLY A 201 2.94 -18.55 4.10
CA GLY A 201 4.16 -19.10 4.70
C GLY A 201 4.42 -18.58 6.11
N ARG A 202 4.18 -17.29 6.37
CA ARG A 202 4.30 -16.70 7.72
C ARG A 202 3.24 -17.21 8.69
N ILE A 203 2.01 -17.47 8.23
CA ILE A 203 0.94 -18.04 9.06
C ILE A 203 1.35 -19.41 9.57
N GLU A 204 1.96 -20.24 8.72
CA GLU A 204 2.43 -21.59 9.09
C GLU A 204 3.60 -21.57 10.09
N LEU A 205 4.38 -20.49 10.13
CA LEU A 205 5.44 -20.32 11.13
C LEU A 205 4.93 -19.89 12.52
N ARG A 206 3.61 -19.62 12.67
CA ARG A 206 3.04 -19.38 14.00
C ARG A 206 2.94 -20.67 14.80
N SER A 207 3.13 -20.56 16.11
CA SER A 207 3.11 -21.71 17.01
C SER A 207 1.79 -22.52 16.92
N PRO A 208 1.84 -23.86 16.75
CA PRO A 208 3.05 -24.66 16.52
C PRO A 208 3.55 -24.52 15.08
N ALA A 209 4.83 -24.20 14.89
CA ALA A 209 5.37 -23.94 13.56
C ALA A 209 5.38 -25.19 12.66
N ASP A 210 4.95 -25.02 11.41
CA ASP A 210 5.05 -26.01 10.32
C ASP A 210 6.00 -25.47 9.24
N GLU A 211 7.31 -25.65 9.48
CA GLU A 211 8.36 -25.18 8.58
C GLU A 211 8.30 -25.81 7.17
N PRO A 212 8.02 -27.12 7.00
CA PRO A 212 7.85 -27.71 5.66
C PRO A 212 6.75 -27.03 4.83
N THR A 213 5.58 -26.80 5.44
CA THR A 213 4.47 -26.12 4.75
C THR A 213 4.79 -24.65 4.50
N ALA A 214 5.43 -23.96 5.45
CA ALA A 214 5.90 -22.59 5.29
C ALA A 214 6.85 -22.45 4.09
N ALA A 215 7.87 -23.32 4.03
CA ALA A 215 8.84 -23.34 2.93
C ALA A 215 8.18 -23.59 1.57
N ARG A 216 7.15 -24.45 1.50
CA ARG A 216 6.38 -24.65 0.27
C ARG A 216 5.71 -23.36 -0.20
N TYR A 217 5.04 -22.64 0.69
CA TYR A 217 4.39 -21.37 0.35
C TYR A 217 5.40 -20.30 -0.06
N PHE A 218 6.52 -20.18 0.64
CA PHE A 218 7.55 -19.21 0.23
C PHE A 218 8.13 -19.55 -1.16
N ARG A 219 8.31 -20.82 -1.52
CA ARG A 219 8.72 -21.20 -2.89
C ARG A 219 7.67 -20.80 -3.93
N GLN A 220 6.38 -20.97 -3.62
CA GLN A 220 5.28 -20.53 -4.49
C GLN A 220 5.28 -18.99 -4.65
N SER A 221 5.55 -18.25 -3.58
CA SER A 221 5.71 -16.79 -3.64
C SER A 221 6.84 -16.38 -4.59
N VAL A 222 8.03 -16.99 -4.47
CA VAL A 222 9.17 -16.70 -5.34
C VAL A 222 8.89 -17.10 -6.79
N ALA A 223 8.19 -18.20 -7.02
CA ALA A 223 7.78 -18.62 -8.36
C ALA A 223 6.79 -17.65 -9.01
N ALA A 224 5.83 -17.12 -8.24
CA ALA A 224 4.86 -16.14 -8.72
C ALA A 224 5.54 -14.80 -9.07
N TRP A 225 6.50 -14.36 -8.25
CA TRP A 225 7.25 -13.12 -8.48
C TRP A 225 8.75 -13.30 -8.19
N PRO A 226 9.56 -13.66 -9.21
CA PRO A 226 10.98 -13.96 -9.05
C PRO A 226 11.86 -12.70 -8.98
N SER A 227 11.45 -11.71 -8.19
CA SER A 227 12.20 -10.47 -7.98
C SER A 227 13.26 -10.61 -6.88
N PRO A 228 14.41 -9.91 -6.97
CA PRO A 228 15.30 -9.67 -5.84
C PRO A 228 14.61 -9.11 -4.60
N ASP A 229 13.57 -8.29 -4.80
CA ASP A 229 12.85 -7.63 -3.72
C ASP A 229 11.73 -8.49 -3.10
N ASN A 230 11.55 -9.74 -3.55
CA ASN A 230 10.55 -10.62 -2.96
C ASN A 230 10.97 -11.06 -1.54
N PRO A 231 10.22 -10.69 -0.49
CA PRO A 231 10.58 -10.97 0.91
C PRO A 231 10.64 -12.47 1.24
N ALA A 232 9.92 -13.33 0.48
CA ALA A 232 9.94 -14.76 0.68
C ALA A 232 11.31 -15.40 0.40
N ARG A 233 12.17 -14.76 -0.41
CA ARG A 233 13.53 -15.25 -0.70
C ARG A 233 14.39 -15.30 0.56
N CYS A 234 14.32 -14.24 1.36
CA CYS A 234 15.05 -14.15 2.63
C CYS A 234 14.54 -15.19 3.63
N ARG A 235 13.22 -15.37 3.73
CA ARG A 235 12.62 -16.36 4.62
C ARG A 235 12.96 -17.80 4.24
N LEU A 236 12.98 -18.11 2.94
CA LEU A 236 13.43 -19.42 2.47
C LEU A 236 14.87 -19.72 2.89
N ARG A 237 15.75 -18.72 2.76
CA ARG A 237 17.15 -18.86 3.19
C ARG A 237 17.26 -19.09 4.69
N ALA A 238 16.49 -18.35 5.49
CA ALA A 238 16.49 -18.53 6.95
C ALA A 238 16.00 -19.94 7.38
N LEU A 239 15.05 -20.52 6.64
CA LEU A 239 14.58 -21.90 6.89
C LEU A 239 15.54 -22.97 6.37
N SER A 240 16.40 -22.66 5.38
CA SER A 240 17.41 -23.59 4.89
C SER A 240 18.73 -23.52 5.65
N ASP A 241 19.10 -22.33 6.14
CA ASP A 241 20.36 -22.04 6.83
C ASP A 241 20.09 -21.33 8.16
N ALA A 242 20.22 -22.06 9.28
CA ALA A 242 19.94 -21.59 10.64
C ALA A 242 20.85 -20.46 11.18
N THR A 243 21.70 -19.84 10.34
CA THR A 243 22.75 -18.89 10.76
C THR A 243 22.68 -17.51 10.09
N LEU A 244 21.72 -17.25 9.20
CA LEU A 244 21.63 -15.98 8.48
C LEU A 244 20.43 -15.14 8.91
N THR A 245 20.68 -14.06 9.64
CA THR A 245 19.72 -12.97 9.84
C THR A 245 19.73 -12.05 8.63
N CYS A 246 18.60 -11.93 7.95
CA CYS A 246 18.43 -10.90 6.93
C CYS A 246 18.16 -9.57 7.63
N GLY A 247 18.99 -8.57 7.37
CA GLY A 247 18.79 -7.21 7.91
C GLY A 247 17.46 -6.62 7.43
N GLU A 248 16.70 -6.09 8.38
CA GLU A 248 15.50 -5.29 8.11
C GLU A 248 15.91 -4.06 7.27
N LYS A 249 15.22 -3.84 6.15
CA LYS A 249 15.24 -2.56 5.44
C LYS A 249 14.20 -1.64 6.04
#